data_AF-A0A091G9U6-F1
#
_entry.id   AF-A0A091G9U6-F1
#
_cell.length_a   1.000
_cell.length_b   1.000
_cell.length_c   1.000
_cell.angle_alpha   90.00
_cell.angle_beta   90.00
_cell.angle_gamma   90.00
#
_symmetry.space_group_name_H-M   'P 1'
#
loop_
_entity.id
_entity.type
_entity.pdbx_description
1 polymer ?
#
loop_
_entity_poly.entity_id
_entity_poly.type
_entity_poly.pdbx_seq_one_letter_code
_entity_poly.pdbx_strand_id
1 'polypeptide(L)'
;QDLSILGFECTLEEVDLEDITKNQTNTIKACTSEDPEVKKKQKQNPQTCIKFQHHIFIEQLKCLLGIYEDLNAYRAELRNFDDQKLLASIDEMMMVSI
;
A
#
# COMPACT_ATOMS: atom_id res chain seq x y z
N GLN A 1 10.58 -6.05 25.73
CA GLN A 1 10.76 -7.21 24.85
C GLN A 1 11.41 -6.67 23.60
N ASP A 2 12.67 -7.06 23.41
CA ASP A 2 13.64 -6.46 22.50
C ASP A 2 13.22 -6.53 21.04
N LEU A 3 13.35 -5.40 20.35
CA LEU A 3 13.33 -5.27 18.89
C LEU A 3 14.67 -5.74 18.31
N SER A 4 15.17 -6.90 18.74
CA SER A 4 16.32 -7.56 18.11
C SER A 4 15.87 -8.24 16.81
N ILE A 5 15.46 -7.43 15.83
CA ILE A 5 15.24 -7.85 14.46
C ILE A 5 16.43 -7.28 13.68
N LEU A 6 17.41 -8.14 13.39
CA LEU A 6 18.67 -7.86 12.68
C LEU A 6 19.70 -7.11 13.55
N GLY A 7 20.93 -7.61 13.65
CA GLY A 7 22.00 -7.09 14.52
C GLY A 7 22.57 -5.71 14.13
N PHE A 8 21.73 -4.79 13.67
CA PHE A 8 22.05 -3.39 13.42
C PHE A 8 20.93 -2.54 14.04
N GLU A 9 21.20 -2.01 15.23
CA GLU A 9 20.33 -1.03 15.89
C GLU A 9 20.57 0.32 15.22
N CYS A 10 19.78 0.65 14.18
CA CYS A 10 19.84 1.95 13.53
C CYS A 10 19.07 2.98 14.38
N THR A 11 19.66 4.15 14.60
CA THR A 11 18.97 5.32 15.15
C THR A 11 18.16 6.02 14.05
N LEU A 12 17.12 6.79 14.41
CA LEU A 12 16.35 7.59 13.44
C LEU A 12 17.21 8.61 12.67
N GLU A 13 18.37 8.97 13.22
CA GLU A 13 19.34 9.85 12.57
C GLU A 13 20.17 9.13 11.49
N GLU A 14 20.27 7.80 11.56
CA GLU A 14 21.01 6.95 10.62
C GLU A 14 20.12 6.34 9.53
N VAL A 15 18.79 6.42 9.71
CA VAL A 15 17.82 5.90 8.74
C VAL A 15 17.46 7.00 7.74
N ASP A 16 17.76 6.75 6.47
CA ASP A 16 17.21 7.56 5.38
C ASP A 16 15.71 7.25 5.25
N LEU A 17 14.86 8.25 5.48
CA LEU A 17 13.40 8.14 5.40
C LEU A 17 12.89 8.32 3.95
N GLU A 18 13.73 8.06 2.95
CA GLU A 18 13.35 8.16 1.56
C GLU A 18 12.35 7.06 1.17
N ASP A 19 11.22 7.51 0.62
CA ASP A 19 10.26 6.65 -0.04
C ASP A 19 10.77 6.25 -1.44
N ILE A 20 11.20 5.01 -1.56
CA ILE A 20 11.69 4.43 -2.83
C ILE A 20 10.60 4.32 -3.91
N THR A 21 9.32 4.38 -3.51
CA THR A 21 8.14 4.30 -4.39
C THR A 21 7.54 5.68 -4.72
N LYS A 22 8.15 6.78 -4.24
CA LYS A 22 7.62 8.16 -4.39
C LYS A 22 7.28 8.59 -5.83
N ASN A 23 7.92 7.98 -6.82
CA ASN A 23 7.74 8.29 -8.25
C ASN A 23 6.66 7.41 -8.93
N GLN A 24 6.05 6.49 -8.19
CA GLN A 24 5.03 5.56 -8.67
C GLN A 24 3.63 6.03 -8.27
N THR A 25 2.63 5.15 -8.36
CA THR A 25 1.29 5.43 -7.83
C THR A 25 1.38 5.85 -6.37
N ASN A 26 0.73 6.95 -5.99
CA ASN A 26 0.66 7.33 -4.57
C ASN A 26 -0.32 6.38 -3.85
N THR A 27 0.19 5.23 -3.41
CA THR A 27 -0.58 4.16 -2.76
C THR A 27 -1.27 4.67 -1.51
N ILE A 28 -0.62 5.52 -0.71
CA ILE A 28 -1.21 6.12 0.50
C ILE A 28 -2.48 6.90 0.13
N LYS A 29 -2.42 7.73 -0.90
CA LYS A 29 -3.58 8.50 -1.37
C LYS A 29 -4.67 7.60 -1.95
N ALA A 30 -4.30 6.58 -2.73
CA ALA A 30 -5.25 5.64 -3.32
C ALA A 30 -5.97 4.78 -2.27
N CYS A 31 -5.29 4.42 -1.18
CA CYS A 31 -5.81 3.57 -0.11
C CYS A 31 -6.49 4.35 1.02
N THR A 32 -6.35 5.67 1.06
CA THR A 32 -7.05 6.51 2.04
C THR A 32 -8.36 7.02 1.42
N SER A 33 -9.48 6.77 2.11
CA SER A 33 -10.77 7.29 1.65
C SER A 33 -10.78 8.81 1.83
N GLU A 34 -10.52 9.57 0.77
CA GLU A 34 -10.29 11.02 0.90
C GLU A 34 -11.51 11.86 1.30
N ASP A 35 -12.73 11.34 1.40
CA ASP A 35 -13.88 12.24 1.54
C ASP A 35 -14.97 11.84 2.57
N PRO A 36 -15.08 12.54 3.70
CA PRO A 36 -16.24 12.47 4.60
C PRO A 36 -17.55 12.94 3.94
N GLU A 37 -17.52 13.72 2.85
CA GLU A 37 -18.71 14.20 2.13
C GLU A 37 -19.35 13.12 1.24
N VAL A 38 -18.55 12.15 0.78
CA VAL A 38 -18.97 10.95 0.04
C VAL A 38 -19.93 10.09 0.90
N LYS A 39 -19.76 10.07 2.22
CA LYS A 39 -20.72 9.42 3.15
C LYS A 39 -22.06 10.18 3.29
N LYS A 40 -22.09 11.49 3.05
CA LYS A 40 -23.28 12.34 3.22
C LYS A 40 -24.21 12.36 2.00
N LYS A 41 -23.71 12.04 0.80
CA LYS A 41 -24.51 12.01 -0.45
C LYS A 41 -25.37 10.76 -0.63
N GLN A 42 -25.33 9.81 0.31
CA GLN A 42 -26.08 8.55 0.29
C GLN A 42 -27.63 8.71 0.27
N LYS A 43 -28.16 9.92 0.49
CA LYS A 43 -29.61 10.15 0.66
C LYS A 43 -30.35 10.64 -0.60
N GLN A 44 -29.68 10.83 -1.74
CA GLN A 44 -30.32 11.47 -2.90
C GLN A 44 -30.01 10.72 -4.20
N ASN A 45 -31.01 9.98 -4.71
CA ASN A 45 -31.12 9.36 -6.06
C ASN A 45 -30.47 7.94 -6.25
N PRO A 46 -31.18 6.94 -6.80
CA PRO A 46 -30.62 5.63 -7.18
C PRO A 46 -29.46 5.71 -8.19
N GLN A 47 -29.48 6.69 -9.12
CA GLN A 47 -28.46 6.82 -10.16
C GLN A 47 -27.09 7.22 -9.61
N THR A 48 -27.06 8.03 -8.55
CA THR A 48 -25.84 8.45 -7.84
C THR A 48 -25.27 7.32 -6.98
N CYS A 49 -26.11 6.40 -6.49
CA CYS A 49 -25.67 5.20 -5.77
C CYS A 49 -24.83 4.26 -6.65
N ILE A 50 -25.27 3.98 -7.89
CA ILE A 50 -24.52 3.09 -8.81
C ILE A 50 -23.17 3.71 -9.19
N LYS A 51 -23.15 5.01 -9.53
CA LYS A 51 -21.90 5.73 -9.84
C LYS A 51 -20.92 5.74 -8.68
N PHE A 52 -21.46 5.83 -7.46
CA PHE A 52 -20.68 5.81 -6.23
C PHE A 52 -20.06 4.44 -5.95
N GLN A 53 -20.83 3.36 -6.10
CA GLN A 53 -20.32 2.00 -5.97
C GLN A 53 -19.21 1.72 -6.99
N HIS A 54 -19.40 2.15 -8.23
CA HIS A 54 -18.38 2.04 -9.26
C HIS A 54 -17.12 2.84 -8.90
N HIS A 55 -17.28 4.07 -8.40
CA HIS A 55 -16.16 4.88 -7.96
C HIS A 55 -15.38 4.23 -6.81
N ILE A 56 -16.07 3.74 -5.77
CA ILE A 56 -15.44 3.00 -4.66
C ILE A 56 -14.67 1.80 -5.18
N PHE A 57 -15.26 1.02 -6.07
CA PHE A 57 -14.61 -0.15 -6.64
C PHE A 57 -13.34 0.22 -7.41
N ILE A 58 -13.38 1.29 -8.21
CA ILE A 58 -12.21 1.80 -8.93
C ILE A 58 -11.11 2.29 -7.97
N GLU A 59 -11.46 3.00 -6.90
CA GLU A 59 -10.47 3.44 -5.91
C GLU A 59 -9.85 2.26 -5.15
N GLN A 60 -10.63 1.22 -4.82
CA GLN A 60 -10.10 -0.02 -4.25
C GLN A 60 -9.12 -0.72 -5.20
N LEU A 61 -9.44 -0.80 -6.50
CA LEU A 61 -8.54 -1.36 -7.50
C LEU A 61 -7.23 -0.56 -7.62
N LYS A 62 -7.31 0.77 -7.58
CA LYS A 62 -6.11 1.62 -7.60
C LYS A 62 -5.25 1.42 -6.34
N CYS A 63 -5.88 1.27 -5.18
CA CYS A 63 -5.17 0.96 -3.94
C CYS A 63 -4.43 -0.38 -4.05
N LEU A 64 -5.11 -1.43 -4.49
CA LEU A 64 -4.50 -2.76 -4.66
C LEU A 64 -3.36 -2.75 -5.68
N LEU A 65 -3.55 -2.05 -6.82
CA LEU A 65 -2.50 -1.89 -7.82
C LEU A 65 -1.27 -1.17 -7.25
N GLY A 66 -1.47 -0.09 -6.48
CA GLY A 66 -0.38 0.63 -5.82
C GLY A 66 0.37 -0.27 -4.83
N ILE A 67 -0.34 -1.05 -4.00
CA ILE A 67 0.29 -2.01 -3.08
C ILE A 67 1.13 -3.03 -3.86
N TYR A 68 0.64 -3.55 -4.98
CA TYR A 68 1.39 -4.49 -5.81
C TYR A 68 2.65 -3.87 -6.42
N GLU A 69 2.57 -2.64 -6.91
CA GLU A 69 3.72 -1.89 -7.44
C GLU A 69 4.77 -1.64 -6.35
N ASP A 70 4.34 -1.24 -5.15
CA ASP A 70 5.23 -1.02 -4.00
C ASP A 70 5.93 -2.31 -3.58
N LEU A 71 5.18 -3.41 -3.43
CA LEU A 71 5.74 -4.71 -3.08
C LEU A 71 6.77 -5.19 -4.11
N ASN A 72 6.54 -4.95 -5.41
CA ASN A 72 7.53 -5.25 -6.45
C ASN A 72 8.82 -4.45 -6.29
N ALA A 73 8.71 -3.15 -5.98
CA ALA A 73 9.87 -2.29 -5.76
C ALA A 73 10.69 -2.77 -4.56
N TYR A 74 10.03 -3.01 -3.41
CA TYR A 74 10.69 -3.56 -2.23
C TYR A 74 11.31 -4.93 -2.50
N ARG A 75 10.61 -5.79 -3.25
CA ARG A 75 11.12 -7.12 -3.59
C ARG A 75 12.40 -7.05 -4.42
N ALA A 76 12.51 -6.08 -5.32
CA ALA A 76 13.69 -5.85 -6.14
C ALA A 76 14.89 -5.35 -5.32
N GLU A 77 14.67 -4.41 -4.40
CA GLU A 77 15.70 -3.89 -3.49
C GLU A 77 16.20 -4.98 -2.52
N LEU A 78 15.28 -5.81 -2.01
CA LEU A 78 15.58 -6.88 -1.05
C LEU A 78 16.05 -8.18 -1.71
N ARG A 79 16.25 -8.25 -3.02
CA ARG A 79 16.53 -9.51 -3.75
C ARG A 79 17.71 -10.33 -3.20
N ASN A 80 18.69 -9.66 -2.59
CA ASN A 80 19.90 -10.25 -2.04
C ASN A 80 19.87 -10.33 -0.51
N PHE A 81 18.71 -10.11 0.11
CA PHE A 81 18.55 -10.14 1.55
C PHE A 81 18.49 -11.59 2.05
N ASP A 82 19.20 -11.89 3.14
CA ASP A 82 19.35 -13.27 3.64
C ASP A 82 18.05 -13.83 4.26
N ASP A 83 17.12 -12.97 4.68
CA ASP A 83 15.85 -13.40 5.26
C ASP A 83 14.85 -13.89 4.20
N GLN A 84 14.92 -15.18 3.90
CA GLN A 84 14.02 -15.84 2.97
C GLN A 84 12.56 -15.83 3.42
N LYS A 85 12.28 -15.74 4.73
CA LYS A 85 10.90 -15.69 5.23
C LYS A 85 10.26 -14.34 4.95
N LEU A 86 11.02 -13.25 5.07
CA LEU A 86 10.57 -11.92 4.66
C LEU A 86 10.27 -11.89 3.16
N LEU A 87 11.19 -12.42 2.33
CA LEU A 87 11.00 -12.45 0.88
C LEU A 87 9.77 -13.25 0.46
N ALA A 88 9.57 -14.44 1.06
CA ALA A 88 8.38 -15.25 0.81
C ALA A 88 7.09 -14.53 1.25
N SER A 89 7.11 -13.78 2.36
CA SER A 89 5.95 -13.01 2.81
C SER A 89 5.59 -11.89 1.82
N ILE A 90 6.59 -11.24 1.21
CA ILE A 90 6.38 -10.25 0.15
C ILE A 90 5.76 -10.92 -1.09
N ASP A 91 6.31 -12.07 -1.51
CA ASP A 91 5.80 -12.83 -2.65
C ASP A 91 4.33 -13.28 -2.42
N GLU A 92 3.98 -13.71 -1.21
CA GLU A 92 2.60 -14.05 -0.82
C GLU A 92 1.66 -12.83 -0.86
N MET A 93 2.10 -11.69 -0.32
CA MET A 93 1.31 -10.46 -0.35
C MET A 93 1.05 -9.97 -1.78
N MET A 94 2.01 -10.16 -2.69
CA MET A 94 1.84 -9.84 -4.11
C MET A 94 0.78 -10.72 -4.79
N MET A 95 0.69 -12.01 -4.43
CA MET A 95 -0.34 -12.90 -4.97
C MET A 95 -1.77 -12.55 -4.54
N VAL A 96 -1.93 -11.93 -3.36
CA VAL A 96 -3.24 -11.55 -2.82
C VAL A 96 -3.70 -10.18 -3.32
N SER A 97 -2.77 -9.36 -3.84
CA SER A 97 -3.04 -7.99 -4.28
C SER A 97 -3.60 -7.88 -5.71
N ILE A 98 -3.76 -9.03 -6.42
CA ILE A 98 -4.33 -9.16 -7.78
C ILE A 98 -5.51 -10.13 -7.76
#